data_AF-A0A1F8QEL2-F1
#
_entry.id   AF-A0A1F8QEL2-F1
#
_cell.length_a   1.000
_cell.length_b   1.000
_cell.length_c   1.000
_cell.angle_alpha   90.00
_cell.angle_beta   90.00
_cell.angle_gamma   90.00
#
_symmetry.space_group_name_H-M   'P 1'
#
loop_
_entity.id
_entity.type
_entity.pdbx_description
1 polymer ?
#
loop_
_entity_poly.entity_id
_entity_poly.type
_entity_poly.pdbx_seq_one_letter_code
_entity_poly.pdbx_strand_id
1 'polypeptide(L)'
;MSVIPMKSLLESGVHFGHRTHKWDPAMKPYIFTERNGIHIIDLQKTVKALEEAYNLVRDTVAENGTVLFVGTKRQAQETIQTEAERCSMPYVTQRWLGGMLTNWRTIRGRVNELEKMERMRDKGDFERITKKEALIMTREIERLDILLGGIRQLARLPNLLFVVDVRREVTAIHEANLLKIPVVALVDTNCDPRDIDYVIPSNDDAIRAIKLLVAKMADAVLEGKAMRKDMEEETVMPAEVAIEGAEEVELTDEELLGAATLAKISSQRRPVVGEEEFLAEEGAVEAAVEDSLDVSEGAWEDEEEESVEEETVEEETVEEEIVEEETVEEEIADEEPGFSDNGNGSLNVEDGEGEE
;
A
#
# COMPACT_ATOMS: atom_id res chain seq x y z
N MET A 1 12.60 -20.89 12.65
CA MET A 1 13.03 -20.03 13.77
C MET A 1 11.86 -19.10 14.04
N SER A 2 11.38 -18.98 15.28
CA SER A 2 10.18 -18.18 15.52
C SER A 2 10.45 -16.71 15.22
N VAL A 3 9.71 -16.14 14.27
CA VAL A 3 9.88 -14.76 13.78
C VAL A 3 9.73 -13.75 14.92
N ILE A 4 8.85 -14.04 15.89
CA ILE A 4 8.60 -13.22 17.08
C ILE A 4 8.55 -14.11 18.32
N PRO A 5 9.26 -13.76 19.41
CA PRO A 5 9.09 -14.45 20.68
C PRO A 5 7.70 -14.19 21.26
N MET A 6 7.06 -15.22 21.78
CA MET A 6 5.70 -15.14 22.38
C MET A 6 5.58 -14.07 23.48
N LYS A 7 6.67 -13.80 24.20
CA LYS A 7 6.75 -12.72 25.20
C LYS A 7 6.45 -11.34 24.60
N SER A 8 6.96 -11.03 23.41
CA SER A 8 6.72 -9.75 22.75
C SER A 8 5.27 -9.62 22.25
N LEU A 9 4.64 -10.72 21.83
CA LEU A 9 3.20 -10.75 21.51
C LEU A 9 2.32 -10.50 22.75
N LEU A 10 2.75 -11.01 23.90
CA LEU A 10 2.08 -10.78 25.18
C LEU A 10 2.19 -9.31 25.61
N GLU A 11 3.41 -8.74 25.59
CA GLU A 11 3.68 -7.36 26.02
C GLU A 11 3.05 -6.30 25.11
N SER A 12 2.93 -6.59 23.81
CA SER A 12 2.29 -5.70 22.83
C SER A 12 0.76 -5.74 22.88
N GLY A 13 0.16 -6.73 23.57
CA GLY A 13 -1.29 -6.84 23.72
C GLY A 13 -2.01 -7.51 22.55
N VAL A 14 -1.32 -8.30 21.73
CA VAL A 14 -1.89 -9.04 20.58
C VAL A 14 -2.96 -10.05 20.99
N HIS A 15 -2.86 -10.58 22.21
CA HIS A 15 -3.73 -11.63 22.74
C HIS A 15 -5.10 -11.13 23.22
N PHE A 16 -5.30 -9.82 23.32
CA PHE A 16 -6.60 -9.28 23.72
C PHE A 16 -7.54 -9.22 22.53
N GLY A 17 -8.72 -9.84 22.64
CA GLY A 17 -9.80 -9.65 21.69
C GLY A 17 -10.84 -8.65 22.18
N HIS A 18 -12.04 -8.76 21.62
CA HIS A 18 -13.19 -7.95 21.97
C HIS A 18 -14.00 -8.53 23.15
N ARG A 19 -15.03 -7.79 23.55
CA ARG A 19 -15.98 -8.20 24.60
C ARG A 19 -16.81 -9.42 24.16
N THR A 20 -17.23 -10.24 25.12
CA THR A 20 -17.94 -11.52 24.90
C THR A 20 -19.27 -11.43 24.15
N HIS A 21 -19.89 -10.26 24.03
CA HIS A 21 -21.11 -10.07 23.26
C HIS A 21 -20.87 -9.66 21.80
N LYS A 22 -19.64 -9.26 21.45
CA LYS A 22 -19.28 -8.77 20.10
C LYS A 22 -18.48 -9.79 19.28
N TRP A 23 -18.37 -11.03 19.75
CA TRP A 23 -17.57 -12.06 19.09
C TRP A 23 -18.34 -12.75 17.96
N ASP A 24 -17.59 -13.26 16.98
CA ASP A 24 -18.09 -14.09 15.91
C ASP A 24 -17.89 -15.58 16.23
N PRO A 25 -18.93 -16.43 16.13
CA PRO A 25 -18.82 -17.87 16.39
C PRO A 25 -17.76 -18.60 15.56
N ALA A 26 -17.46 -18.14 14.34
CA ALA A 26 -16.43 -18.73 13.48
C ALA A 26 -15.01 -18.54 14.03
N MET A 27 -14.79 -17.55 14.91
CA MET A 27 -13.51 -17.33 15.60
C MET A 27 -13.29 -18.25 16.81
N LYS A 28 -14.28 -19.09 17.18
CA LYS A 28 -14.17 -20.04 18.30
C LYS A 28 -12.88 -20.86 18.31
N PRO A 29 -12.36 -21.37 17.17
CA PRO A 29 -11.11 -22.13 17.18
C PRO A 29 -9.91 -21.29 17.61
N TYR A 30 -9.90 -19.99 17.40
CA TYR A 30 -8.74 -19.13 17.70
C TYR A 30 -8.78 -18.51 19.11
N ILE A 31 -9.95 -18.56 19.77
CA ILE A 31 -10.13 -18.06 21.13
C ILE A 31 -9.67 -19.12 22.13
N PHE A 32 -8.82 -18.72 23.08
CA PHE A 32 -8.31 -19.57 24.15
C PHE A 32 -9.27 -19.63 25.35
N THR A 33 -9.60 -18.47 25.92
CA THR A 33 -10.50 -18.34 27.08
C THR A 33 -11.11 -16.95 27.11
N GLU A 34 -12.09 -16.71 27.97
CA GLU A 34 -12.53 -15.37 28.36
C GLU A 34 -12.05 -15.03 29.76
N ARG A 35 -11.71 -13.75 30.00
CA ARG A 35 -11.37 -13.22 31.33
C ARG A 35 -11.90 -11.80 31.45
N ASN A 36 -12.60 -11.50 32.55
CA ASN A 36 -13.19 -10.18 32.80
C ASN A 36 -14.09 -9.68 31.64
N GLY A 37 -14.81 -10.59 30.96
CA GLY A 37 -15.68 -10.26 29.84
C GLY A 37 -14.96 -9.91 28.52
N ILE A 38 -13.66 -10.17 28.42
CA ILE A 38 -12.85 -9.99 27.20
C ILE A 38 -12.35 -11.37 26.74
N HIS A 39 -12.44 -11.66 25.44
CA HIS A 39 -11.85 -12.86 24.87
C HIS A 39 -10.33 -12.75 24.78
N ILE A 40 -9.65 -13.85 25.08
CA ILE A 40 -8.20 -13.98 24.96
C ILE A 40 -7.93 -14.91 23.78
N ILE A 41 -7.16 -14.41 22.81
CA ILE A 41 -6.75 -15.13 21.61
C ILE A 41 -5.59 -16.08 21.95
N ASP A 42 -5.60 -17.27 21.35
CA ASP A 42 -4.53 -18.25 21.50
C ASP A 42 -3.28 -17.84 20.71
N LEU A 43 -2.29 -17.31 21.45
CA LEU A 43 -1.00 -16.90 20.88
C LEU A 43 -0.23 -18.04 20.22
N GLN A 44 -0.44 -19.30 20.59
CA GLN A 44 0.25 -20.41 19.92
C GLN A 44 -0.21 -20.54 18.46
N LYS A 45 -1.50 -20.28 18.22
CA LYS A 45 -2.07 -20.24 16.87
C LYS A 45 -1.59 -19.01 16.12
N THR A 46 -1.56 -17.85 16.78
CA THR A 46 -1.00 -16.62 16.22
C THR A 46 0.44 -16.80 15.77
N VAL A 47 1.31 -17.42 16.58
CA VAL A 47 2.72 -17.64 16.22
C VAL A 47 2.86 -18.51 14.97
N LYS A 48 2.10 -19.61 14.88
CA LYS A 48 2.12 -20.49 13.70
C LYS A 48 1.60 -19.79 12.44
N ALA A 49 0.45 -19.14 12.55
CA ALA A 49 -0.13 -18.39 11.44
C ALA A 49 0.78 -17.25 10.98
N LEU A 50 1.46 -16.59 11.92
CA LEU A 50 2.41 -15.53 11.62
C LEU A 50 3.64 -16.07 10.88
N GLU A 51 4.17 -17.23 11.28
CA GLU A 51 5.27 -17.87 10.56
C GLU A 51 4.88 -18.27 9.13
N GLU A 52 3.67 -18.81 8.95
CA GLU A 52 3.12 -19.15 7.64
C GLU A 52 2.98 -17.89 6.76
N ALA A 53 2.36 -16.84 7.28
CA ALA A 53 2.21 -15.56 6.58
C ALA A 53 3.56 -14.89 6.27
N TYR A 54 4.52 -14.94 7.20
CA TYR A 54 5.86 -14.36 7.02
C TYR A 54 6.60 -15.03 5.86
N ASN A 55 6.60 -16.36 5.82
CA ASN A 55 7.22 -17.10 4.72
C ASN A 55 6.51 -16.81 3.39
N LEU A 56 5.19 -16.80 3.37
CA LEU A 56 4.41 -16.48 2.17
C LEU A 56 4.77 -15.08 1.61
N VAL A 57 4.83 -14.07 2.48
CA VAL A 57 5.19 -12.70 2.09
C VAL A 57 6.62 -12.65 1.54
N ARG A 58 7.58 -13.27 2.24
CA ARG A 58 8.98 -13.33 1.82
C ARG A 58 9.11 -13.97 0.43
N ASP A 59 8.50 -15.15 0.25
CA ASP A 59 8.61 -15.94 -0.97
C ASP A 59 7.91 -15.23 -2.15
N THR A 60 6.74 -14.62 -1.92
CA THR A 60 6.04 -13.80 -2.93
C THR A 60 6.91 -12.64 -3.41
N VAL A 61 7.62 -11.97 -2.50
CA VAL A 61 8.49 -10.84 -2.85
C VAL A 61 9.78 -11.30 -3.52
N ALA A 62 10.32 -12.44 -3.14
CA ALA A 62 11.46 -13.06 -3.80
C ALA A 62 11.15 -13.37 -5.29
N GLU A 63 9.92 -13.78 -5.60
CA GLU A 63 9.41 -13.97 -6.96
C GLU A 63 9.05 -12.67 -7.70
N ASN A 64 9.51 -11.51 -7.19
CA ASN A 64 9.19 -10.17 -7.71
C ASN A 64 7.70 -9.81 -7.61
N GLY A 65 6.95 -10.45 -6.71
CA GLY A 65 5.56 -10.11 -6.42
C GLY A 65 5.40 -8.80 -5.64
N THR A 66 4.26 -8.14 -5.82
CA THR A 66 3.90 -6.93 -5.07
C THR A 66 2.91 -7.24 -3.97
N VAL A 67 3.18 -6.73 -2.76
CA VAL A 67 2.30 -6.86 -1.59
C VAL A 67 1.62 -5.52 -1.36
N LEU A 68 0.29 -5.50 -1.29
CA LEU A 68 -0.48 -4.30 -0.98
C LEU A 68 -0.88 -4.30 0.49
N PHE A 69 -0.40 -3.31 1.25
CA PHE A 69 -0.80 -3.13 2.64
C PHE A 69 -2.07 -2.29 2.74
N VAL A 70 -3.10 -2.78 3.42
CA VAL A 70 -4.39 -2.11 3.55
C VAL A 70 -4.76 -2.01 5.03
N GLY A 71 -5.14 -0.80 5.46
CA GLY A 71 -5.76 -0.60 6.76
C GLY A 71 -6.21 0.83 6.94
N THR A 72 -7.52 1.03 6.91
CA THR A 72 -8.20 2.32 7.04
C THR A 72 -8.46 2.71 8.48
N LYS A 73 -8.33 1.77 9.41
CA LYS A 73 -8.51 1.98 10.84
C LYS A 73 -7.49 2.99 11.37
N ARG A 74 -7.95 4.01 12.11
CA ARG A 74 -7.13 5.13 12.61
C ARG A 74 -5.86 4.68 13.34
N GLN A 75 -5.94 3.60 14.11
CA GLN A 75 -4.82 3.01 14.85
C GLN A 75 -3.76 2.38 13.94
N ALA A 76 -4.13 1.97 12.73
CA ALA A 76 -3.28 1.29 11.76
C ALA A 76 -2.66 2.25 10.72
N GLN A 77 -3.32 3.38 10.41
CA GLN A 77 -2.95 4.26 9.29
C GLN A 77 -1.47 4.67 9.30
N GLU A 78 -1.00 5.29 10.38
CA GLU A 78 0.38 5.79 10.50
C GLU A 78 1.40 4.66 10.43
N THR A 79 1.09 3.53 11.08
CA THR A 79 1.95 2.36 11.13
C THR A 79 2.11 1.73 9.75
N ILE A 80 1.01 1.52 9.03
CA ILE A 80 1.01 0.94 7.69
C ILE A 80 1.75 1.85 6.73
N GLN A 81 1.48 3.17 6.76
CA GLN A 81 2.17 4.12 5.90
C GLN A 81 3.69 4.07 6.11
N THR A 82 4.14 4.21 7.36
CA THR A 82 5.58 4.26 7.69
C THR A 82 6.31 2.98 7.28
N GLU A 83 5.75 1.81 7.58
CA GLU A 83 6.40 0.53 7.29
C GLU A 83 6.30 0.15 5.79
N ALA A 84 5.23 0.54 5.10
CA ALA A 84 5.10 0.34 3.66
C ALA A 84 6.05 1.25 2.87
N GLU A 85 6.20 2.51 3.28
CA GLU A 85 7.20 3.43 2.71
C GLU A 85 8.62 2.90 2.94
N ARG A 86 8.90 2.42 4.17
CA ARG A 86 10.19 1.79 4.52
C ARG A 86 10.52 0.59 3.65
N CYS A 87 9.56 -0.28 3.37
CA CYS A 87 9.78 -1.44 2.49
C CYS A 87 9.51 -1.13 1.00
N SER A 88 9.17 0.12 0.64
CA SER A 88 8.81 0.54 -0.73
C SER A 88 7.79 -0.40 -1.37
N MET A 89 6.70 -0.66 -0.65
CA MET A 89 5.53 -1.38 -1.14
C MET A 89 4.31 -0.47 -1.15
N PRO A 90 3.34 -0.75 -2.03
CA PRO A 90 2.12 0.06 -2.11
C PRO A 90 1.26 -0.13 -0.86
N TYR A 91 0.51 0.92 -0.52
CA TYR A 91 -0.38 0.91 0.64
C TYR A 91 -1.68 1.70 0.43
N VAL A 92 -2.69 1.39 1.23
CA VAL A 92 -3.96 2.12 1.32
C VAL A 92 -4.31 2.32 2.79
N THR A 93 -4.28 3.58 3.26
CA THR A 93 -4.50 3.92 4.67
C THR A 93 -5.74 4.75 4.93
N GLN A 94 -6.28 5.44 3.92
CA GLN A 94 -7.39 6.37 4.15
C GLN A 94 -8.74 5.70 3.95
N ARG A 95 -9.12 5.47 2.69
CA ARG A 95 -10.38 4.83 2.34
C ARG A 95 -10.17 3.92 1.16
N TRP A 96 -10.68 2.70 1.26
CA TRP A 96 -10.80 1.81 0.12
C TRP A 96 -11.91 2.32 -0.82
N LEU A 97 -11.56 2.64 -2.06
CA LEU A 97 -12.55 2.96 -3.09
C LEU A 97 -13.02 1.65 -3.71
N GLY A 98 -14.34 1.45 -3.81
CA GLY A 98 -14.89 0.29 -4.49
C GLY A 98 -14.42 0.25 -5.94
N GLY A 99 -13.98 -0.91 -6.40
CA GLY A 99 -13.38 -1.10 -7.72
C GLY A 99 -11.88 -0.82 -7.77
N MET A 100 -11.20 -0.68 -6.62
CA MET A 100 -9.75 -0.47 -6.58
C MET A 100 -8.96 -1.57 -7.30
N LEU A 101 -9.37 -2.82 -7.13
CA LEU A 101 -8.74 -3.96 -7.80
C LEU A 101 -9.55 -4.40 -9.03
N THR A 102 -10.87 -4.51 -8.91
CA THR A 102 -11.72 -5.04 -9.98
C THR A 102 -11.84 -4.08 -11.17
N ASN A 103 -11.80 -2.76 -10.93
CA ASN A 103 -11.78 -1.72 -11.95
C ASN A 103 -10.43 -0.97 -12.00
N TRP A 104 -9.34 -1.74 -12.01
CA TRP A 104 -7.97 -1.21 -12.00
C TRP A 104 -7.68 -0.20 -13.12
N ARG A 105 -8.25 -0.37 -14.31
CA ARG A 105 -8.01 0.54 -15.45
C ARG A 105 -8.47 1.96 -15.15
N THR A 106 -9.65 2.13 -14.55
CA THR A 106 -10.17 3.46 -14.17
C THR A 106 -9.34 4.06 -13.05
N ILE A 107 -8.97 3.26 -12.04
CA ILE A 107 -8.18 3.73 -10.89
C ILE A 107 -6.78 4.16 -11.34
N ARG A 108 -6.13 3.39 -12.21
CA ARG A 108 -4.86 3.79 -12.84
C ARG A 108 -5.01 5.07 -13.66
N GLY A 109 -6.14 5.24 -14.35
CA GLY A 109 -6.48 6.50 -15.03
C GLY A 109 -6.49 7.70 -14.09
N ARG A 110 -7.09 7.56 -12.90
CA ARG A 110 -7.10 8.61 -11.86
C ARG A 110 -5.72 8.89 -11.29
N VAL A 111 -4.88 7.87 -11.10
CA VAL A 111 -3.47 8.06 -10.69
C VAL A 111 -2.70 8.85 -11.76
N ASN A 112 -2.88 8.52 -13.03
CA ASN A 112 -2.24 9.25 -14.12
C ASN A 112 -2.74 10.70 -14.23
N GLU A 113 -4.02 10.94 -13.91
CA GLU A 113 -4.61 12.28 -13.85
C GLU A 113 -3.98 13.11 -12.71
N LEU A 114 -3.81 12.52 -11.52
CA LEU A 114 -3.08 13.11 -10.40
C LEU A 114 -1.65 13.49 -10.81
N GLU A 115 -0.88 12.57 -11.40
CA GLU A 115 0.48 12.85 -11.87
C GLU A 115 0.52 13.97 -12.93
N LYS A 116 -0.48 14.04 -13.82
CA LYS A 116 -0.59 15.10 -14.81
C LYS A 116 -0.85 16.45 -14.14
N MET A 117 -1.74 16.51 -13.15
CA MET A 117 -2.05 17.73 -12.40
C MET A 117 -0.87 18.23 -11.58
N GLU A 118 -0.13 17.33 -10.92
CA GLU A 118 1.12 17.67 -10.22
C GLU A 118 2.16 18.23 -11.20
N ARG A 119 2.37 17.60 -12.37
CA ARG A 119 3.30 18.10 -13.39
C ARG A 119 2.92 19.49 -13.91
N MET A 120 1.63 19.80 -14.06
CA MET A 120 1.18 21.14 -14.46
C MET A 120 1.43 22.17 -13.36
N ARG A 121 1.20 21.80 -12.09
CA ARG A 121 1.51 22.63 -10.93
C ARG A 121 3.01 22.95 -10.87
N ASP A 122 3.86 21.92 -11.00
CA ASP A 122 5.31 22.06 -10.87
C ASP A 122 5.94 22.83 -12.04
N LYS A 123 5.30 22.83 -13.23
CA LYS A 123 5.68 23.66 -14.38
C LYS A 123 5.27 25.12 -14.26
N GLY A 124 4.45 25.48 -13.26
CA GLY A 124 3.91 26.83 -13.10
C GLY A 124 2.72 27.15 -14.02
N ASP A 125 2.09 26.15 -14.64
CA ASP A 125 0.92 26.38 -15.51
C ASP A 125 -0.29 26.93 -14.72
N PHE A 126 -0.29 26.77 -13.39
CA PHE A 126 -1.32 27.29 -12.48
C PHE A 126 -1.37 28.83 -12.46
N GLU A 127 -0.28 29.50 -12.84
CA GLU A 127 -0.23 30.97 -12.95
C GLU A 127 -0.92 31.48 -14.22
N ARG A 128 -1.12 30.61 -15.21
CA ARG A 128 -1.72 30.94 -16.52
C ARG A 128 -3.24 30.80 -16.53
N ILE A 129 -3.80 30.11 -15.52
CA ILE A 129 -5.25 29.89 -15.35
C ILE A 129 -5.81 30.82 -14.29
N THR A 130 -7.14 30.87 -14.17
CA THR A 130 -7.75 31.72 -13.15
C THR A 130 -7.46 31.19 -11.74
N LYS A 131 -7.37 32.10 -10.75
CA LYS A 131 -7.15 31.70 -9.34
C LYS A 131 -8.21 30.71 -8.83
N LYS A 132 -9.43 30.79 -9.35
CA LYS A 132 -10.53 29.87 -9.00
C LYS A 132 -10.26 28.46 -9.53
N GLU A 133 -9.84 28.34 -10.79
CA GLU A 133 -9.49 27.04 -11.40
C GLU A 133 -8.25 26.45 -10.72
N ALA A 134 -7.21 27.26 -10.48
CA ALA A 134 -6.03 26.81 -9.74
C ALA A 134 -6.39 26.26 -8.36
N LEU A 135 -7.29 26.92 -7.62
CA LEU A 135 -7.75 26.45 -6.31
C LEU A 135 -8.51 25.12 -6.40
N ILE A 136 -9.37 24.94 -7.41
CA ILE A 136 -10.11 23.69 -7.63
C ILE A 136 -9.12 22.56 -7.94
N MET A 137 -8.13 22.81 -8.81
CA MET A 137 -7.11 21.81 -9.14
C MET A 137 -6.23 21.47 -7.94
N THR A 138 -5.83 22.44 -7.12
CA THR A 138 -5.06 22.16 -5.88
C THR A 138 -5.84 21.29 -4.92
N ARG A 139 -7.13 21.58 -4.68
CA ARG A 139 -7.99 20.76 -3.81
C ARG A 139 -8.16 19.34 -4.35
N GLU A 140 -8.27 19.19 -5.67
CA GLU A 140 -8.38 17.88 -6.29
C GLU A 140 -7.06 17.09 -6.19
N ILE A 141 -5.90 17.75 -6.36
CA ILE A 141 -4.58 17.13 -6.10
C ILE A 141 -4.50 16.65 -4.65
N GLU A 142 -4.81 17.51 -3.67
CA GLU A 142 -4.77 17.15 -2.25
C GLU A 142 -5.69 15.96 -1.94
N ARG A 143 -6.91 15.98 -2.48
CA ARG A 143 -7.88 14.89 -2.30
C ARG A 143 -7.37 13.57 -2.90
N LEU A 144 -6.88 13.60 -4.14
CA LEU A 144 -6.41 12.41 -4.84
C LEU A 144 -5.11 11.89 -4.25
N ASP A 145 -4.22 12.76 -3.75
CA ASP A 145 -2.97 12.34 -3.12
C ASP A 145 -3.22 11.60 -1.79
N ILE A 146 -4.14 12.13 -0.97
CA ILE A 146 -4.58 11.47 0.27
C ILE A 146 -5.15 10.08 -0.02
N LEU A 147 -5.93 9.92 -1.10
CA LEU A 147 -6.62 8.65 -1.41
C LEU A 147 -5.77 7.65 -2.20
N LEU A 148 -4.95 8.11 -3.15
CA LEU A 148 -4.27 7.29 -4.14
C LEU A 148 -2.74 7.36 -4.06
N GLY A 149 -2.18 8.20 -3.18
CA GLY A 149 -0.72 8.38 -3.05
C GLY A 149 0.02 7.07 -2.82
N GLY A 150 -0.51 6.20 -1.96
CA GLY A 150 0.11 4.91 -1.64
C GLY A 150 0.05 3.85 -2.74
N ILE A 151 -0.81 4.00 -3.76
CA ILE A 151 -0.90 3.09 -4.92
C ILE A 151 -0.25 3.66 -6.19
N ARG A 152 0.39 4.83 -6.10
CA ARG A 152 1.03 5.51 -7.24
C ARG A 152 2.05 4.61 -7.94
N GLN A 153 2.86 3.91 -7.14
CA GLN A 153 3.93 3.02 -7.62
C GLN A 153 3.41 1.68 -8.16
N LEU A 154 2.12 1.38 -8.00
CA LEU A 154 1.54 0.11 -8.40
C LEU A 154 1.32 0.08 -9.93
N ALA A 155 2.19 -0.62 -10.66
CA ALA A 155 2.08 -0.74 -12.12
C ALA A 155 1.11 -1.85 -12.57
N ARG A 156 1.06 -2.94 -11.82
CA ARG A 156 0.21 -4.13 -12.05
C ARG A 156 -0.58 -4.44 -10.79
N LEU A 157 -1.62 -5.27 -10.91
CA LEU A 157 -2.37 -5.76 -9.76
C LEU A 157 -1.43 -6.42 -8.73
N PRO A 158 -1.72 -6.27 -7.42
CA PRO A 158 -0.92 -6.90 -6.38
C PRO A 158 -1.03 -8.43 -6.44
N ASN A 159 0.03 -9.10 -6.03
CA ASN A 159 0.09 -10.55 -5.93
C ASN A 159 -0.43 -11.05 -4.57
N LEU A 160 -0.34 -10.21 -3.53
CA LEU A 160 -0.76 -10.53 -2.18
C LEU A 160 -1.37 -9.28 -1.54
N LEU A 161 -2.45 -9.48 -0.79
CA LEU A 161 -3.11 -8.42 -0.04
C LEU A 161 -2.89 -8.65 1.45
N PHE A 162 -2.35 -7.67 2.16
CA PHE A 162 -2.20 -7.69 3.61
C PHE A 162 -3.18 -6.69 4.25
N VAL A 163 -4.14 -7.17 5.04
CA VAL A 163 -5.24 -6.36 5.60
C VAL A 163 -5.16 -6.28 7.12
N VAL A 164 -5.37 -5.09 7.65
CA VAL A 164 -5.59 -4.84 9.07
C VAL A 164 -7.05 -4.43 9.29
N ASP A 165 -7.74 -5.16 10.17
CA ASP A 165 -9.20 -5.12 10.39
C ASP A 165 -9.98 -5.66 9.18
N VAL A 166 -10.64 -6.80 9.36
CA VAL A 166 -11.42 -7.45 8.29
C VAL A 166 -12.78 -6.77 8.12
N ARG A 167 -13.33 -6.27 9.23
CA ARG A 167 -14.71 -5.78 9.29
C ARG A 167 -14.86 -4.42 8.63
N ARG A 168 -13.83 -3.58 8.67
CA ARG A 168 -13.80 -2.30 7.96
C ARG A 168 -13.43 -2.47 6.48
N GLU A 169 -12.67 -3.50 6.13
CA GLU A 169 -12.08 -3.70 4.80
C GLU A 169 -12.77 -4.82 4.00
N VAL A 170 -14.03 -5.13 4.30
CA VAL A 170 -14.80 -6.20 3.64
C VAL A 170 -14.82 -6.04 2.12
N THR A 171 -14.93 -4.81 1.60
CA THR A 171 -14.91 -4.55 0.16
C THR A 171 -13.57 -4.91 -0.48
N ALA A 172 -12.45 -4.63 0.19
CA ALA A 172 -11.12 -4.97 -0.31
C ALA A 172 -10.93 -6.49 -0.40
N ILE A 173 -11.37 -7.20 0.64
CA ILE A 173 -11.32 -8.67 0.71
C ILE A 173 -12.22 -9.28 -0.37
N HIS A 174 -13.44 -8.77 -0.54
CA HIS A 174 -14.36 -9.26 -1.55
C HIS A 174 -13.80 -9.09 -2.97
N GLU A 175 -13.21 -7.92 -3.28
CA GLU A 175 -12.56 -7.68 -4.57
C GLU A 175 -11.33 -8.57 -4.80
N ALA A 176 -10.51 -8.77 -3.77
CA ALA A 176 -9.35 -9.65 -3.83
C ALA A 176 -9.77 -11.10 -4.11
N ASN A 177 -10.80 -11.60 -3.42
CA ASN A 177 -11.34 -12.94 -3.60
C ASN A 177 -11.91 -13.15 -5.01
N LEU A 178 -12.60 -12.14 -5.56
CA LEU A 178 -13.13 -12.21 -6.93
C LEU A 178 -12.00 -12.36 -7.97
N LEU A 179 -10.88 -11.69 -7.73
CA LEU A 179 -9.69 -11.74 -8.59
C LEU A 179 -8.73 -12.89 -8.23
N LYS A 180 -9.06 -13.69 -7.21
CA LYS A 180 -8.23 -14.79 -6.68
C LYS A 180 -6.85 -14.34 -6.23
N ILE A 181 -6.76 -13.13 -5.68
CA ILE A 181 -5.55 -12.63 -5.03
C ILE A 181 -5.55 -13.14 -3.59
N PRO A 182 -4.52 -13.86 -3.13
CA PRO A 182 -4.47 -14.38 -1.77
C PRO A 182 -4.50 -13.24 -0.74
N VAL A 183 -5.28 -13.45 0.33
CA VAL A 183 -5.49 -12.48 1.40
C VAL A 183 -4.85 -12.97 2.71
N VAL A 184 -3.94 -12.16 3.25
CA VAL A 184 -3.41 -12.29 4.60
C VAL A 184 -4.05 -11.20 5.46
N ALA A 185 -4.68 -11.55 6.57
CA ALA A 185 -5.34 -10.54 7.39
C ALA A 185 -5.13 -10.74 8.89
N LEU A 186 -5.09 -9.62 9.61
CA LEU A 186 -5.20 -9.59 11.06
C LEU A 186 -6.68 -9.68 11.45
N VAL A 187 -7.03 -10.76 12.15
CA VAL A 187 -8.43 -11.07 12.47
C VAL A 187 -8.62 -11.06 13.99
N ASP A 188 -9.45 -10.13 14.47
CA ASP A 188 -9.92 -10.13 15.84
C ASP A 188 -11.17 -11.01 15.98
N THR A 189 -11.50 -11.36 17.20
CA THR A 189 -12.65 -12.15 17.67
C THR A 189 -14.02 -11.71 17.15
N ASN A 190 -14.19 -10.49 16.64
CA ASN A 190 -15.46 -9.94 16.12
C ASN A 190 -15.62 -10.05 14.59
N CYS A 191 -14.67 -10.67 13.90
CA CYS A 191 -14.62 -10.80 12.45
C CYS A 191 -14.83 -12.26 12.01
N ASP A 192 -15.42 -12.49 10.83
CA ASP A 192 -15.52 -13.84 10.24
C ASP A 192 -14.20 -14.17 9.49
N PRO A 193 -13.47 -15.24 9.85
CA PRO A 193 -12.23 -15.63 9.21
C PRO A 193 -12.40 -16.38 7.88
N ARG A 194 -13.61 -16.72 7.45
CA ARG A 194 -13.84 -17.64 6.31
C ARG A 194 -13.40 -17.11 4.95
N ASP A 195 -13.50 -15.80 4.73
CA ASP A 195 -13.18 -15.16 3.45
C ASP A 195 -11.69 -14.84 3.30
N ILE A 196 -10.83 -15.39 4.17
CA ILE A 196 -9.42 -15.06 4.29
C ILE A 196 -8.60 -16.35 4.17
N ASP A 197 -7.62 -16.35 3.27
CA ASP A 197 -6.76 -17.52 3.04
C ASP A 197 -5.79 -17.75 4.21
N TYR A 198 -5.16 -16.67 4.70
CA TYR A 198 -4.16 -16.71 5.76
C TYR A 198 -4.58 -15.82 6.93
N VAL A 199 -5.22 -16.45 7.91
CA VAL A 199 -5.77 -15.80 9.10
C VAL A 199 -4.69 -15.67 10.16
N ILE A 200 -4.37 -14.45 10.57
CA ILE A 200 -3.50 -14.18 11.73
C ILE A 200 -4.40 -13.69 12.88
N PRO A 201 -4.71 -14.54 13.88
CA PRO A 201 -5.52 -14.14 15.01
C PRO A 201 -4.79 -13.08 15.84
N SER A 202 -5.33 -11.87 15.90
CA SER A 202 -4.68 -10.75 16.56
C SER A 202 -5.68 -9.68 16.97
N ASN A 203 -5.32 -8.95 18.03
CA ASN A 203 -5.88 -7.64 18.33
C ASN A 203 -5.57 -6.65 17.20
N ASP A 204 -6.61 -5.98 16.69
CA ASP A 204 -6.52 -4.94 15.66
C ASP A 204 -6.81 -3.53 16.22
N ASP A 205 -7.13 -3.39 17.52
CA ASP A 205 -7.37 -2.11 18.19
C ASP A 205 -6.11 -1.53 18.85
N ALA A 206 -5.19 -2.39 19.29
CA ALA A 206 -3.98 -1.97 19.98
C ALA A 206 -2.89 -1.51 18.99
N ILE A 207 -2.54 -0.21 19.02
CA ILE A 207 -1.48 0.37 18.17
C ILE A 207 -0.16 -0.40 18.30
N ARG A 208 0.20 -0.83 19.53
CA ARG A 208 1.43 -1.61 19.76
C ARG A 208 1.40 -2.98 19.08
N ALA A 209 0.25 -3.64 19.06
CA ALA A 209 0.06 -4.93 18.40
C ALA A 209 0.17 -4.78 16.88
N ILE A 210 -0.57 -3.83 16.30
CA ILE A 210 -0.52 -3.54 14.85
C ILE A 210 0.90 -3.17 14.44
N LYS A 211 1.58 -2.29 15.18
CA LYS A 211 2.96 -1.90 14.91
C LYS A 211 3.92 -3.07 14.89
N LEU A 212 3.83 -3.95 15.88
CA LEU A 212 4.69 -5.14 15.94
C LEU A 212 4.45 -6.08 14.76
N LEU A 213 3.19 -6.31 14.38
CA LEU A 213 2.85 -7.25 13.31
C LEU A 213 3.17 -6.68 11.92
N VAL A 214 2.78 -5.44 11.65
CA VAL A 214 3.05 -4.76 10.38
C VAL A 214 4.55 -4.58 10.17
N ALA A 215 5.30 -4.16 11.19
CA ALA A 215 6.76 -4.03 11.08
C ALA A 215 7.43 -5.38 10.76
N LYS A 216 6.89 -6.47 11.29
CA LYS A 216 7.42 -7.82 11.03
C LYS A 216 7.08 -8.31 9.64
N MET A 217 5.91 -7.97 9.10
CA MET A 217 5.59 -8.22 7.70
C MET A 217 6.45 -7.37 6.76
N ALA A 218 6.74 -6.12 7.11
CA ALA A 218 7.66 -5.27 6.35
C ALA A 218 9.10 -5.79 6.39
N ASP A 219 9.57 -6.31 7.53
CA ASP A 219 10.85 -7.00 7.63
C ASP A 219 10.89 -8.23 6.70
N ALA A 220 9.79 -8.99 6.59
CA ALA A 220 9.66 -10.14 5.65
C ALA A 220 9.80 -9.71 4.19
N VAL A 221 9.17 -8.58 3.82
CA VAL A 221 9.31 -7.99 2.48
C VAL A 221 10.77 -7.61 2.20
N LEU A 222 11.44 -6.97 3.16
CA LEU A 222 12.85 -6.59 3.02
C LEU A 222 13.77 -7.82 2.87
N GLU A 223 13.51 -8.88 3.63
CA GLU A 223 14.23 -10.16 3.49
C GLU A 223 14.00 -10.77 2.10
N GLY A 224 12.75 -10.80 1.61
CA GLY A 224 12.44 -11.28 0.26
C GLY A 224 13.12 -10.47 -0.85
N LYS A 225 13.21 -9.14 -0.68
CA LYS A 225 13.96 -8.27 -1.60
C LYS A 225 15.47 -8.56 -1.56
N ALA A 226 16.04 -8.82 -0.39
CA ALA A 226 17.45 -9.17 -0.25
C ALA A 226 17.76 -10.51 -0.90
N MET A 227 16.95 -11.54 -0.65
CA MET A 227 17.09 -12.86 -1.29
C MET A 227 17.06 -12.77 -2.81
N ARG A 228 16.14 -11.97 -3.37
CA ARG A 228 16.09 -11.74 -4.82
C ARG A 228 17.37 -11.12 -5.34
N LYS A 229 17.90 -10.11 -4.65
CA LYS A 229 19.15 -9.46 -5.04
C LYS A 229 20.32 -10.44 -5.04
N ASP A 230 20.41 -11.29 -4.02
CA ASP A 230 21.45 -12.32 -3.93
C ASP A 230 21.33 -13.33 -5.09
N MET A 231 20.10 -13.76 -5.43
CA MET A 231 19.85 -14.65 -6.59
C MET A 231 20.18 -13.99 -7.93
N GLU A 232 19.91 -12.68 -8.07
CA GLU A 232 20.27 -11.91 -9.28
C GLU A 232 21.79 -11.74 -9.41
N GLU A 233 22.51 -11.49 -8.31
CA GLU A 233 23.98 -11.41 -8.30
C GLU A 233 24.63 -12.78 -8.59
N GLU A 234 24.10 -13.86 -8.00
CA GLU A 234 24.59 -15.23 -8.19
C GLU A 234 24.30 -15.79 -9.60
N THR A 235 23.36 -15.22 -10.35
CA THR A 235 23.12 -15.59 -11.76
C THR A 235 23.99 -14.81 -12.75
N VAL A 236 24.55 -13.66 -12.35
CA VAL A 236 25.49 -12.88 -13.18
C VAL A 236 26.93 -13.41 -13.04
N MET A 237 27.34 -13.87 -11.85
CA MET A 237 28.66 -14.46 -11.62
C MET A 237 29.03 -15.73 -12.43
N PRO A 238 28.11 -16.68 -12.73
CA PRO A 238 28.46 -17.87 -13.53
C PRO A 238 28.70 -17.56 -15.01
N ALA A 239 28.34 -16.37 -15.49
CA ALA A 239 28.65 -15.95 -16.86
C ALA A 239 30.08 -15.41 -17.01
N GLU A 240 30.65 -14.77 -15.98
CA GLU A 240 32.04 -14.28 -16.02
C GLU A 240 33.07 -15.39 -15.79
N VAL A 241 32.80 -16.37 -14.92
CA VAL A 241 33.72 -17.49 -14.66
C VAL A 241 33.78 -18.48 -15.84
N ALA A 242 32.78 -18.51 -16.71
CA ALA A 242 32.80 -19.33 -17.93
C ALA A 242 33.69 -18.73 -19.03
N ILE A 243 34.07 -17.45 -18.95
CA ILE A 243 34.91 -16.79 -19.96
C ILE A 243 36.40 -16.96 -19.63
N GLU A 244 36.77 -17.14 -18.35
CA GLU A 244 38.18 -17.34 -17.95
C GLU A 244 38.67 -18.81 -18.11
N GLY A 245 37.80 -19.75 -18.46
CA GLY A 245 38.12 -21.18 -18.61
C GLY A 245 38.33 -21.68 -20.04
N ALA A 246 38.17 -20.82 -21.06
CA ALA A 246 38.49 -21.18 -22.44
C ALA A 246 39.97 -20.82 -22.71
N GLU A 247 40.85 -21.81 -22.54
CA GLU A 247 42.19 -21.75 -23.13
C GLU A 247 42.08 -21.36 -24.62
N GLU A 248 42.81 -20.30 -25.01
CA GLU A 248 43.09 -19.97 -26.40
C GLU A 248 43.76 -21.18 -27.07
N VAL A 249 42.97 -22.03 -27.72
CA VAL A 249 43.47 -22.85 -28.81
C VAL A 249 43.46 -21.94 -30.04
N GLU A 250 44.62 -21.39 -30.40
CA GLU A 250 44.83 -20.79 -31.72
C GLU A 250 44.58 -21.87 -32.79
N LEU A 251 43.34 -21.98 -33.26
CA LEU A 251 43.03 -22.68 -34.51
C LEU A 251 43.16 -21.67 -35.64
N THR A 252 44.07 -21.95 -36.56
CA THR A 252 44.29 -21.16 -37.78
C THR A 252 43.04 -21.13 -38.64
N ASP A 253 42.74 -19.96 -39.23
CA ASP A 253 41.57 -19.65 -40.09
C ASP A 253 41.32 -20.63 -41.27
N GLU A 254 42.25 -21.54 -41.53
CA GLU A 254 42.19 -22.53 -42.62
C GLU A 254 41.36 -23.78 -42.27
N GLU A 255 41.10 -24.07 -40.99
CA GLU A 255 40.32 -25.26 -40.56
C GLU A 255 38.83 -24.99 -40.31
N LEU A 256 38.42 -23.74 -40.08
CA LEU A 256 37.02 -23.37 -39.78
C LEU A 256 36.16 -23.06 -41.01
N LEU A 257 36.77 -22.86 -42.17
CA LEU A 257 36.06 -22.56 -43.42
C LEU A 257 36.12 -23.79 -44.34
N GLY A 258 35.07 -24.62 -44.30
CA GLY A 258 34.91 -25.70 -45.27
C GLY A 258 35.01 -25.16 -46.71
N ALA A 259 35.46 -26.00 -47.65
CA ALA A 259 35.76 -25.63 -49.05
C ALA A 259 34.64 -24.86 -49.80
N ALA A 260 33.41 -24.88 -49.28
CA ALA A 260 32.26 -24.15 -49.81
C ALA A 260 32.28 -22.63 -49.55
N THR A 261 32.89 -22.14 -48.47
CA THR A 261 32.93 -20.69 -48.14
C THR A 261 34.07 -19.95 -48.85
N LEU A 262 35.20 -20.62 -49.10
CA LEU A 262 36.35 -20.04 -49.81
C LEU A 262 36.03 -19.71 -51.28
N ALA A 263 35.17 -20.52 -51.92
CA ALA A 263 34.75 -20.31 -53.30
C ALA A 263 33.89 -19.04 -53.47
N LYS A 264 33.08 -18.68 -52.47
CA LYS A 264 32.20 -17.49 -52.52
C LYS A 264 32.99 -16.19 -52.41
N ILE A 265 34.02 -16.13 -51.58
CA ILE A 265 34.86 -14.94 -51.38
C ILE A 265 35.69 -14.61 -52.62
N SER A 266 36.14 -15.62 -53.38
CA SER A 266 36.91 -15.39 -54.62
C SER A 266 36.07 -14.79 -55.78
N SER A 267 34.74 -14.95 -55.73
CA SER A 267 33.82 -14.54 -56.80
C SER A 267 33.34 -13.08 -56.72
N GLN A 268 33.57 -12.40 -55.61
CA GLN A 268 33.18 -11.01 -55.38
C GLN A 268 34.39 -10.11 -55.14
N ARG A 269 35.24 -9.97 -56.16
CA ARG A 269 36.16 -8.83 -56.25
C ARG A 269 36.30 -8.40 -57.70
N ARG A 270 35.51 -7.41 -58.10
CA ARG A 270 35.80 -6.57 -59.28
C ARG A 270 36.32 -5.21 -58.81
N PRO A 271 37.32 -4.64 -59.49
CA PRO A 271 38.06 -3.47 -59.01
C PRO A 271 37.30 -2.16 -59.24
N VAL A 272 37.54 -1.21 -58.34
CA VAL A 272 37.03 0.16 -58.34
C VAL A 272 37.84 1.00 -59.35
N VAL A 273 37.16 1.74 -60.23
CA VAL A 273 37.73 2.82 -61.05
C VAL A 273 36.72 3.96 -61.24
N GLY A 274 37.12 5.18 -60.85
CA GLY A 274 37.00 6.40 -61.66
C GLY A 274 35.73 7.24 -61.61
N GLU A 275 35.92 8.55 -61.39
CA GLU A 275 34.98 9.69 -61.41
C GLU A 275 34.35 9.99 -62.79
N GLU A 276 33.10 10.50 -62.82
CA GLU A 276 32.63 11.78 -63.42
C GLU A 276 31.10 11.82 -63.66
N GLU A 277 30.59 13.05 -63.74
CA GLU A 277 29.20 13.56 -63.71
C GLU A 277 28.20 13.02 -64.76
N PHE A 278 26.89 13.05 -64.44
CA PHE A 278 25.86 13.63 -65.32
C PHE A 278 24.50 13.90 -64.62
N LEU A 279 23.85 14.99 -65.04
CA LEU A 279 22.56 15.54 -64.58
C LEU A 279 21.31 14.77 -65.04
N ALA A 280 20.23 14.96 -64.26
CA ALA A 280 18.80 15.12 -64.62
C ALA A 280 18.08 14.10 -65.53
N GLU A 281 16.96 13.54 -65.06
CA GLU A 281 15.63 13.78 -65.65
C GLU A 281 14.47 13.22 -64.79
N GLU A 282 13.32 13.86 -64.97
CA GLU A 282 12.03 13.68 -64.30
C GLU A 282 11.29 12.39 -64.71
N GLY A 283 10.26 12.00 -63.95
CA GLY A 283 9.31 10.98 -64.38
C GLY A 283 8.28 10.58 -63.31
N ALA A 284 7.17 11.31 -63.28
CA ALA A 284 5.98 11.07 -62.46
C ALA A 284 5.27 9.74 -62.77
N VAL A 285 4.63 9.13 -61.75
CA VAL A 285 3.32 8.49 -61.89
C VAL A 285 2.54 8.58 -60.57
N GLU A 286 1.52 9.46 -60.54
CA GLU A 286 0.33 9.35 -59.69
C GLU A 286 -0.68 8.40 -60.35
N ALA A 287 -1.44 7.65 -59.54
CA ALA A 287 -2.88 7.33 -59.70
C ALA A 287 -3.23 6.24 -58.66
N ALA A 288 -3.92 6.58 -57.56
CA ALA A 288 -5.39 6.74 -57.45
C ALA A 288 -6.12 5.41 -57.20
N VAL A 289 -6.70 5.24 -56.00
CA VAL A 289 -8.09 4.80 -55.78
C VAL A 289 -8.58 5.39 -54.44
N GLU A 290 -9.32 6.48 -54.51
CA GLU A 290 -10.42 6.81 -53.59
C GLU A 290 -11.72 6.39 -54.28
N ASP A 291 -12.62 5.76 -53.54
CA ASP A 291 -14.08 5.77 -53.76
C ASP A 291 -14.71 5.45 -52.37
N SER A 292 -15.22 6.42 -51.61
CA SER A 292 -16.56 7.05 -51.66
C SER A 292 -17.68 6.01 -51.30
N LEU A 293 -18.70 6.20 -50.45
CA LEU A 293 -19.44 7.27 -49.73
C LEU A 293 -20.11 6.59 -48.48
N ASP A 294 -20.27 7.19 -47.28
CA ASP A 294 -21.24 8.22 -46.83
C ASP A 294 -22.72 7.83 -47.08
N VAL A 295 -23.77 7.92 -46.22
CA VAL A 295 -24.15 8.66 -44.99
C VAL A 295 -25.35 7.89 -44.37
N SER A 296 -25.61 7.95 -43.06
CA SER A 296 -26.98 8.26 -42.52
C SER A 296 -27.00 8.38 -41.00
N GLU A 297 -27.17 9.62 -40.53
CA GLU A 297 -27.79 9.96 -39.24
C GLU A 297 -29.20 9.39 -39.15
N GLY A 298 -29.61 9.00 -37.95
CA GLY A 298 -30.97 8.57 -37.64
C GLY A 298 -31.25 8.73 -36.15
N ALA A 299 -31.85 9.86 -35.81
CA ALA A 299 -32.48 10.14 -34.53
C ALA A 299 -33.59 9.14 -34.22
N TRP A 300 -33.74 8.78 -32.94
CA TRP A 300 -34.92 8.12 -32.39
C TRP A 300 -35.24 8.77 -31.06
N GLU A 301 -36.31 9.58 -31.05
CA GLU A 301 -37.06 9.98 -29.86
C GLU A 301 -38.12 8.90 -29.56
N ASP A 302 -38.26 8.63 -28.26
CA ASP A 302 -39.45 8.30 -27.44
C ASP A 302 -40.55 7.34 -27.95
N GLU A 303 -40.78 6.27 -27.17
CA GLU A 303 -41.98 6.07 -26.32
C GLU A 303 -42.02 4.60 -25.82
N GLU A 304 -42.04 4.38 -24.50
CA GLU A 304 -43.17 3.78 -23.78
C GLU A 304 -42.86 3.57 -22.28
N GLU A 305 -43.87 3.91 -21.49
CA GLU A 305 -43.98 3.93 -20.03
C GLU A 305 -44.09 2.52 -19.44
N GLU A 306 -43.55 2.29 -18.23
CA GLU A 306 -44.38 1.74 -17.14
C GLU A 306 -43.76 1.99 -15.74
N SER A 307 -44.68 2.30 -14.83
CA SER A 307 -44.62 2.67 -13.42
C SER A 307 -43.83 1.77 -12.47
N VAL A 308 -43.19 2.33 -11.43
CA VAL A 308 -43.30 1.87 -10.02
C VAL A 308 -43.05 3.04 -9.05
N GLU A 309 -44.14 3.44 -8.38
CA GLU A 309 -44.31 3.90 -6.99
C GLU A 309 -43.26 4.82 -6.31
N GLU A 310 -43.70 6.07 -6.05
CA GLU A 310 -43.16 6.95 -5.02
C GLU A 310 -43.49 6.39 -3.63
N GLU A 311 -42.47 6.05 -2.85
CA GLU A 311 -42.61 5.87 -1.40
C GLU A 311 -42.14 7.17 -0.72
N THR A 312 -43.11 7.91 -0.21
CA THR A 312 -42.94 9.06 0.68
C THR A 312 -42.34 8.59 2.00
N VAL A 313 -41.12 9.01 2.33
CA VAL A 313 -40.59 8.90 3.69
C VAL A 313 -40.87 10.20 4.42
N GLU A 314 -41.75 10.10 5.41
CA GLU A 314 -42.09 11.14 6.37
C GLU A 314 -40.82 11.62 7.10
N GLU A 315 -40.57 12.93 7.09
CA GLU A 315 -39.61 13.56 8.00
C GLU A 315 -40.18 13.50 9.42
N GLU A 316 -39.75 12.50 10.18
CA GLU A 316 -39.98 12.46 11.62
C GLU A 316 -39.00 13.43 12.29
N THR A 317 -39.54 14.56 12.74
CA THR A 317 -38.87 15.53 13.60
C THR A 317 -38.53 14.88 14.93
N VAL A 318 -37.25 14.65 15.20
CA VAL A 318 -36.78 14.31 16.56
C VAL A 318 -36.63 15.61 17.33
N GLU A 319 -37.53 15.82 18.28
CA GLU A 319 -37.41 16.82 19.34
C GLU A 319 -36.15 16.52 20.17
N GLU A 320 -35.20 17.47 20.22
CA GLU A 320 -34.09 17.43 21.16
C GLU A 320 -34.63 17.67 22.58
N GLU A 321 -34.74 16.59 23.35
CA GLU A 321 -34.95 16.63 24.79
C GLU A 321 -33.65 17.12 25.46
N ILE A 322 -33.67 18.37 25.91
CA ILE A 322 -32.62 18.98 26.73
C ILE A 322 -32.64 18.28 28.10
N VAL A 323 -31.67 17.40 28.33
CA VAL A 323 -31.39 16.88 29.67
C VAL A 323 -30.60 17.95 30.42
N GLU A 324 -31.23 18.54 31.44
CA GLU A 324 -30.56 19.36 32.44
C GLU A 324 -29.53 18.50 33.18
N GLU A 325 -28.23 18.78 33.00
CA GLU A 325 -27.19 18.26 33.87
C GLU A 325 -27.29 18.95 35.23
N GLU A 326 -27.76 18.17 36.21
CA GLU A 326 -27.67 18.46 37.63
C GLU A 326 -26.18 18.48 38.04
N THR A 327 -25.61 19.67 38.21
CA THR A 327 -24.26 19.83 38.78
C THR A 327 -24.32 19.49 40.27
N VAL A 328 -23.75 18.35 40.63
CA VAL A 328 -23.43 17.97 42.01
C VAL A 328 -22.24 18.85 42.46
N GLU A 329 -22.50 19.77 43.38
CA GLU A 329 -21.46 20.46 44.14
C GLU A 329 -20.78 19.47 45.08
N GLU A 330 -19.55 19.05 44.76
CA GLU A 330 -18.65 18.42 45.73
C GLU A 330 -17.90 19.51 46.50
N GLU A 331 -18.14 19.57 47.81
CA GLU A 331 -17.39 20.35 48.80
C GLU A 331 -15.89 20.01 48.73
N ILE A 332 -15.07 20.96 48.30
CA ILE A 332 -13.62 20.93 48.54
C ILE A 332 -13.38 21.72 49.82
N ALA A 333 -12.88 21.02 50.84
CA ALA A 333 -12.45 21.61 52.10
C ALA A 333 -11.17 22.44 51.89
N ASP A 334 -11.28 23.75 52.11
CA ASP A 334 -10.15 24.68 52.24
C ASP A 334 -9.44 24.46 53.60
N GLU A 335 -8.21 23.97 53.56
CA GLU A 335 -7.23 24.15 54.65
C GLU A 335 -6.42 25.44 54.37
N GLU A 336 -6.71 26.51 55.11
CA GLU A 336 -5.80 27.66 55.20
C GLU A 336 -4.61 27.35 56.14
N PRO A 337 -3.37 27.72 55.78
CA PRO A 337 -2.30 27.87 56.75
C PRO A 337 -2.38 29.25 57.42
N GLY A 338 -2.70 29.25 58.71
CA GLY A 338 -2.72 30.46 59.53
C GLY A 338 -1.35 31.13 59.66
N PHE A 339 -1.25 32.35 59.13
CA PHE A 339 -0.18 33.30 59.41
C PHE A 339 -0.75 34.46 60.23
N SER A 340 -0.39 34.55 61.50
CA SER A 340 -0.63 35.75 62.31
C SER A 340 0.66 36.21 63.01
N ASP A 341 1.17 37.30 62.46
CA ASP A 341 1.70 38.49 63.11
C ASP A 341 2.02 38.42 64.62
N ASN A 342 3.28 38.70 64.96
CA ASN A 342 3.60 39.77 65.90
C ASN A 342 5.10 40.07 65.87
N GLY A 343 5.42 41.32 65.54
CA GLY A 343 6.75 41.87 65.63
C GLY A 343 7.27 41.99 67.07
N ASN A 344 8.58 41.83 67.19
CA ASN A 344 9.38 42.73 68.01
C ASN A 344 10.83 42.68 67.52
N GLY A 345 11.30 43.80 66.98
CA GLY A 345 12.69 43.98 66.62
C GLY A 345 13.54 44.25 67.85
N SER A 346 14.77 43.74 67.88
CA SER A 346 15.95 44.41 68.42
C SER A 346 17.18 43.52 68.32
N LEU A 347 18.24 44.10 67.72
CA LEU A 347 19.63 44.05 68.19
C LEU A 347 20.30 42.67 68.41
N ASN A 348 21.16 42.28 67.48
CA ASN A 348 22.63 42.35 67.62
C ASN A 348 23.33 41.28 66.77
N VAL A 349 24.21 41.77 65.92
CA VAL A 349 25.31 41.03 65.31
C VAL A 349 26.44 41.03 66.34
N GLU A 350 26.94 39.86 66.74
CA GLU A 350 28.31 39.66 67.22
C GLU A 350 28.60 38.15 67.38
N ASP A 351 29.59 37.71 66.60
CA ASP A 351 30.72 36.85 66.95
C ASP A 351 30.57 35.43 67.52
N GLY A 352 31.50 34.57 67.09
CA GLY A 352 31.87 33.29 67.69
C GLY A 352 31.75 32.13 66.71
N GLU A 353 32.83 31.71 66.02
CA GLU A 353 33.74 30.65 66.51
C GLU A 353 32.96 29.34 66.75
N GLY A 354 33.16 28.24 66.02
CA GLY A 354 34.41 27.58 65.67
C GLY A 354 34.32 26.14 66.18
N GLU A 355 34.76 25.17 65.37
CA GLU A 355 35.13 23.78 65.76
C GLU A 355 33.95 22.89 66.25
N GLU A 356 33.77 21.62 65.89
CA GLU A 356 34.62 20.51 65.43
C GLU A 356 33.84 19.60 64.46
#